data_AF-A0AA43UFZ6-F1
#
_entry.id   AF-A0AA43UFZ6-F1
#
_cell.length_a   1.000
_cell.length_b   1.000
_cell.length_c   1.000
_cell.angle_alpha   90.00
_cell.angle_beta   90.00
_cell.angle_gamma   90.00
#
_symmetry.space_group_name_H-M   'P 1'
#
loop_
_entity.id
_entity.type
_entity.pdbx_description
1 polymer ?
#
loop_
_entity_poly.entity_id
_entity_poly.type
_entity_poly.pdbx_seq_one_letter_code
_entity_poly.pdbx_strand_id
1 'polypeptide(L)' 'ASDLVIGIVKLLISLVIMVIIGLIFFLIIAFVVKWAGELIFGSGSVDALTCMIAAAILSAGMLIGGGAGMRE' A
#
# COMPACT_ATOMS: atom_id res chain seq x y z
N ALA A 1 6.44 -19.74 -30.40
CA ALA A 1 5.93 -18.34 -30.40
C ALA A 1 4.72 -18.18 -29.47
N SER A 2 3.77 -19.13 -29.47
CA SER A 2 2.61 -19.15 -28.56
C SER A 2 2.97 -19.12 -27.08
N ASP A 3 3.99 -19.87 -26.65
CA ASP A 3 4.35 -19.99 -25.23
C ASP A 3 4.93 -18.69 -24.64
N LEU A 4 5.65 -17.91 -25.46
CA LEU A 4 6.21 -16.63 -25.06
C LEU A 4 5.09 -15.59 -24.81
N VAL A 5 4.08 -15.56 -25.68
CA VAL A 5 2.93 -14.65 -25.58
C VAL A 5 2.11 -14.97 -24.33
N ILE A 6 1.84 -16.26 -24.05
CA ILE A 6 1.11 -16.69 -22.86
C ILE A 6 1.91 -16.34 -21.59
N GLY A 7 3.24 -16.47 -21.61
CA GLY A 7 4.11 -16.08 -20.50
C GLY A 7 4.02 -14.59 -20.18
N ILE A 8 4.10 -13.72 -21.19
CA ILE A 8 4.00 -12.26 -21.02
C ILE A 8 2.63 -11.85 -20.47
N VAL A 9 1.55 -12.45 -20.99
CA VAL A 9 0.18 -12.15 -20.52
C VAL A 9 0.00 -12.54 -19.05
N LYS A 10 0.51 -13.70 -18.62
CA LYS A 10 0.45 -14.10 -17.21
C LYS A 10 1.23 -13.15 -16.30
N LEU A 11 2.40 -12.69 -16.74
CA LEU A 11 3.23 -11.75 -15.97
C LEU A 11 2.53 -10.40 -15.81
N LEU A 12 1.91 -9.89 -16.88
CA LEU A 12 1.09 -8.67 -16.82
C LEU A 12 -0.11 -8.81 -15.88
N ILE A 13 -0.83 -9.92 -15.95
CA ILE A 13 -1.97 -10.17 -15.03
C ILE A 13 -1.49 -10.22 -13.58
N SER A 14 -0.38 -10.90 -13.30
CA SER A 14 0.20 -10.96 -11.96
C SER A 14 0.62 -9.57 -11.45
N LEU A 15 1.22 -8.74 -12.31
CA LEU A 15 1.61 -7.37 -11.96
C LEU A 15 0.36 -6.54 -11.61
N VAL A 16 -0.70 -6.64 -12.41
CA VAL A 16 -1.95 -5.92 -12.17
C VAL A 16 -2.56 -6.32 -10.83
N ILE A 17 -2.62 -7.62 -10.52
CA ILE A 17 -3.15 -8.11 -9.23
C ILE A 17 -2.32 -7.57 -8.07
N MET A 18 -0.99 -7.56 -8.18
CA MET A 18 -0.12 -7.02 -7.13
C MET A 18 -0.37 -5.52 -6.89
N VAL A 19 -0.51 -4.74 -7.96
CA VAL A 19 -0.82 -3.30 -7.86
C VAL A 19 -2.17 -3.07 -7.18
N ILE A 20 -3.20 -3.85 -7.54
CA ILE A 20 -4.54 -3.75 -6.94
C ILE A 20 -4.47 -4.05 -5.44
N ILE A 21 -3.79 -5.13 -5.04
CA ILE A 21 -3.65 -5.48 -3.62
C ILE A 21 -2.90 -4.37 -2.86
N GLY A 22 -1.84 -3.82 -3.46
CA GLY A 22 -1.09 -2.70 -2.88
C GLY A 22 -1.95 -1.44 -2.68
N LEU A 23 -2.82 -1.12 -3.65
CA LEU A 23 -3.76 0.00 -3.55
C LEU A 23 -4.81 -0.22 -2.45
N ILE A 24 -5.36 -1.42 -2.34
CA ILE A 24 -6.30 -1.76 -1.27
C ILE A 24 -5.63 -1.58 0.09
N PHE A 25 -4.41 -2.11 0.25
CA PHE A 25 -3.64 -1.99 1.48
C PHE A 25 -3.35 -0.52 1.84
N PHE A 26 -2.96 0.30 0.87
CA PHE A 26 -2.74 1.74 1.05
C PHE A 26 -4.00 2.46 1.55
N LEU A 27 -5.17 2.16 0.95
CA LEU A 27 -6.44 2.76 1.36
C LEU A 27 -6.82 2.36 2.79
N ILE A 28 -6.58 1.12 3.19
CA ILE A 28 -6.82 0.66 4.56
C ILE A 28 -5.91 1.43 5.54
N ILE A 29 -4.62 1.59 5.24
CA ILE A 29 -3.71 2.37 6.09
C ILE A 29 -4.17 3.82 6.19
N ALA A 30 -4.51 4.47 5.07
CA ALA A 30 -4.99 5.84 5.06
C ALA A 30 -6.25 6.01 5.94
N PHE A 31 -7.16 5.05 5.90
CA PHE A 31 -8.35 5.02 6.76
C PHE A 31 -7.98 4.88 8.24
N VAL A 32 -7.10 3.92 8.59
CA VAL A 32 -6.66 3.71 9.97
C VAL A 32 -5.94 4.92 10.52
N VAL A 33 -5.06 5.56 9.73
CA VAL A 33 -4.34 6.77 10.13
C VAL A 33 -5.31 7.92 10.38
N LYS A 34 -6.29 8.12 9.50
CA LYS A 34 -7.31 9.15 9.68
C LYS A 34 -8.10 8.92 10.96
N TRP A 35 -8.58 7.70 11.16
CA TRP A 35 -9.37 7.33 12.33
C TRP A 35 -8.57 7.47 13.64
N ALA A 36 -7.33 6.98 13.66
CA ALA A 36 -6.43 7.13 14.80
C ALA A 36 -6.07 8.60 15.08
N GLY A 37 -5.89 9.39 14.03
CA GLY A 37 -5.65 10.83 14.11
C GLY A 37 -6.83 11.58 14.73
N GLU A 38 -8.05 11.30 14.30
CA GLU A 38 -9.26 11.89 14.88
C GLU A 38 -9.48 11.48 16.35
N LEU A 39 -9.08 10.26 16.73
CA LEU A 39 -9.12 9.78 18.12
C LEU A 39 -8.15 10.52 19.05
N ILE A 40 -6.95 10.85 18.57
CA ILE A 40 -5.89 11.46 19.39
C ILE A 40 -6.01 12.99 19.42
N PHE A 41 -6.28 13.60 18.25
CA PHE A 41 -6.25 15.05 18.07
C PHE A 41 -7.65 15.70 18.03
N GLY A 42 -8.72 14.89 18.06
CA GLY A 42 -10.11 15.35 17.99
C GLY A 42 -10.66 15.42 16.57
N SER A 43 -11.99 15.42 16.43
CA SER A 43 -12.67 15.40 15.13
C SER A 43 -12.34 16.63 14.27
N GLY A 44 -12.08 16.42 12.98
CA GLY A 44 -11.78 17.49 12.02
C GLY A 44 -10.36 18.06 12.09
N SER A 45 -9.51 17.54 12.97
CA SER A 45 -8.11 17.98 13.12
C SER A 45 -7.17 17.45 12.04
N VAL A 46 -7.47 16.29 11.44
CA VAL A 46 -6.59 15.63 10.49
C VAL A 46 -7.14 15.69 9.08
N ASP A 47 -6.46 16.47 8.24
CA ASP A 47 -6.79 16.59 6.83
C ASP A 47 -6.49 15.30 6.04
N ALA A 48 -7.25 15.08 4.97
CA ALA A 48 -7.10 13.91 4.11
C ALA A 48 -5.72 13.84 3.45
N LEU A 49 -5.13 14.99 3.12
CA LEU A 49 -3.80 15.06 2.50
C LEU A 49 -2.71 14.54 3.46
N THR A 50 -2.78 14.93 4.73
CA THR A 50 -1.87 14.45 5.78
C THR A 50 -1.99 12.93 5.97
N CYS A 51 -3.22 12.40 5.93
CA CYS A 51 -3.46 10.96 6.02
C CYS A 51 -2.86 10.19 4.84
N MET A 52 -2.99 10.72 3.63
CA MET A 52 -2.43 10.11 2.42
C MET A 52 -0.90 10.11 2.43
N ILE A 53 -0.26 11.21 2.87
CA ILE A 53 1.19 11.29 3.01
C ILE A 53 1.69 10.29 4.08
N ALA A 54 1.03 10.24 5.24
CA ALA A 54 1.38 9.30 6.30
C ALA A 54 1.21 7.84 5.86
N ALA A 55 0.14 7.52 5.12
CA ALA A 55 -0.06 6.19 4.56
C ALA A 55 1.00 5.82 3.52
N ALA A 56 1.47 6.77 2.72
CA ALA A 56 2.55 6.56 1.76
C ALA A 56 3.88 6.27 2.45
N ILE A 57 4.20 7.04 3.48
CA ILE A 57 5.41 6.85 4.29
C ILE A 57 5.35 5.49 5.01
N LEU A 58 4.22 5.13 5.63
CA LEU A 58 4.07 3.82 6.28
C LEU A 58 4.19 2.69 5.26
N SER A 59 3.55 2.80 4.11
CA SER A 59 3.61 1.77 3.06
C SER A 59 5.04 1.59 2.53
N ALA A 60 5.78 2.69 2.31
CA ALA A 60 7.19 2.65 1.93
C ALA A 60 8.07 2.08 3.07
N GLY A 61 7.79 2.47 4.32
CA GLY A 61 8.48 1.98 5.50
C GLY A 61 8.26 0.48 5.75
N MET A 62 7.06 -0.04 5.47
CA MET A 62 6.78 -1.48 5.53
C MET A 62 7.49 -2.26 4.42
N LEU A 63 7.75 -1.66 3.27
CA LEU A 63 8.55 -2.28 2.21
C LEU A 63 10.03 -2.38 2.63
N ILE A 64 10.56 -1.33 3.27
CA ILE A 64 11.93 -1.32 3.80
C ILE A 64 12.06 -2.26 5.03
N GLY A 65 11.13 -2.19 5.97
CA GLY A 65 11.13 -2.98 7.20
C GLY A 65 10.75 -4.45 6.99
N GLY A 66 9.80 -4.72 6.09
CA GLY A 66 9.41 -6.07 5.68
C GLY A 66 10.51 -6.79 4.89
N GLY A 67 11.29 -6.06 4.09
CA GLY A 67 12.49 -6.60 3.44
C GLY A 67 13.66 -6.84 4.41
N ALA A 68 13.78 -6.04 5.48
CA ALA A 68 14.82 -6.21 6.49
C ALA A 68 14.62 -7.43 7.41
N GLY A 69 13.38 -7.91 7.57
CA GLY A 69 13.04 -9.11 8.33
C GLY A 69 13.25 -10.44 7.59
N MET A 70 13.64 -10.41 6.31
CA MET A 70 13.92 -11.60 5.49
C MET A 70 15.41 -11.99 5.50
N ARG A 71 16.15 -11.63 6.53
CA ARG A 71 17.50 -12.17 6.78
C ARG A 71 17.32 -13.43 7.63
N GLU A 72 17.36 -14.57 6.93
CA GLU A 72 17.61 -15.95 7.38
C GLU A 72 17.15 -16.35 8.80
#